data_AF-A0A921V1F6-F1
#
_entry.id   AF-A0A921V1F6-F1
#
_cell.length_a   1.000
_cell.length_b   1.000
_cell.length_c   1.000
_cell.angle_alpha   90.00
_cell.angle_beta   90.00
_cell.angle_gamma   90.00
#
_symmetry.space_group_name_H-M   'P 1'
#
loop_
_entity.id
_entity.type
_entity.pdbx_description
1 polymer ?
#
loop_
_entity_poly.entity_id
_entity_poly.type
_entity_poly.pdbx_seq_one_letter_code
_entity_poly.pdbx_strand_id
1 'polypeptide(L)'
;MATANKASILLLAVAVATAACSTTASAQTSRLGKLVVTGVVPCNTGTLIDAATSPAFPDANVELRCGGNVVAGGTTSRNGSFAIEADLTNALAALVGTCQLVVDTPLAKCNASLPAAGALASYLQGSLAGMLGGVFRLAPAGFSFRMN
;
A
#
# COMPACT_ATOMS: atom_id res chain seq x y z
N MET A 1 -29.46 59.23 36.68
CA MET A 1 -30.04 57.88 36.83
C MET A 1 -30.35 57.35 35.44
N ALA A 2 -29.65 56.29 35.02
CA ALA A 2 -30.15 55.37 33.99
C ALA A 2 -29.48 54.03 34.27
N THR A 3 -30.16 53.28 35.13
CA THR A 3 -29.77 51.96 35.64
C THR A 3 -29.77 50.98 34.47
N ALA A 4 -28.60 50.52 34.04
CA ALA A 4 -28.50 49.47 33.04
C ALA A 4 -29.11 48.19 33.63
N ASN A 5 -30.26 47.80 33.09
CA ASN A 5 -31.08 46.71 33.59
C ASN A 5 -30.36 45.37 33.34
N LYS A 6 -30.09 44.61 34.41
CA LYS A 6 -29.44 43.27 34.42
C LYS A 6 -30.10 42.26 33.47
N ALA A 7 -31.33 42.53 33.03
CA ALA A 7 -32.05 41.72 32.05
C ALA A 7 -31.41 41.69 30.66
N SER A 8 -30.70 42.74 30.22
CA SER A 8 -30.06 42.74 28.89
C SER A 8 -28.75 41.94 28.81
N ILE A 9 -28.16 41.57 29.96
CA ILE A 9 -26.93 40.77 30.00
C ILE A 9 -27.24 39.27 29.92
N LEU A 10 -28.45 38.84 30.30
CA LEU A 10 -28.84 37.43 30.27
C LEU A 10 -29.28 36.90 28.89
N LEU A 11 -29.61 37.77 27.93
CA LEU A 11 -30.04 37.33 26.59
C LEU A 11 -28.88 36.94 25.66
N LEU A 12 -27.62 37.15 26.05
CA LEU A 12 -26.45 36.66 25.29
C LEU A 12 -25.99 35.26 25.72
N ALA A 13 -26.65 34.61 26.69
CA ALA A 13 -26.24 33.32 27.25
C ALA A 13 -27.00 32.09 26.70
N VAL A 14 -27.98 32.29 25.79
CA VAL A 14 -28.79 31.19 25.22
C VAL A 14 -28.77 31.26 23.69
N ALA A 15 -27.60 31.05 23.11
CA ALA A 15 -27.45 30.61 21.72
C ALA A 15 -26.39 29.50 21.61
N VAL A 16 -26.20 28.75 22.70
CA VAL A 16 -25.51 27.46 22.72
C VAL A 16 -26.56 26.41 22.36
N ALA A 17 -26.21 25.52 21.42
CA ALA A 17 -26.92 24.27 21.06
C ALA A 17 -27.70 24.23 19.73
N THR A 18 -27.21 24.86 18.66
CA THR A 18 -27.50 24.35 17.31
C THR A 18 -26.24 24.39 16.44
N ALA A 19 -26.04 23.36 15.63
CA ALA A 19 -24.95 23.20 14.67
C ALA A 19 -23.57 22.76 15.22
N ALA A 20 -23.49 21.50 15.64
CA ALA A 20 -22.36 20.63 15.28
C ALA A 20 -22.70 19.16 15.61
N CYS A 21 -23.81 18.64 15.06
CA CYS A 21 -23.79 17.22 14.69
C CYS A 21 -22.92 17.15 13.43
N SER A 22 -21.61 17.33 13.63
CA SER A 22 -20.62 16.89 12.67
C SER A 22 -20.75 15.38 12.67
N THR A 23 -21.63 14.86 11.84
CA THR A 23 -21.45 13.53 11.30
C THR A 23 -20.10 13.61 10.61
N THR A 24 -19.02 13.34 11.33
CA THR A 24 -17.92 12.61 10.73
C THR A 24 -18.56 11.29 10.36
N ALA A 25 -19.20 11.28 9.20
CA ALA A 25 -19.07 10.17 8.29
C ALA A 25 -17.55 10.04 8.10
N SER A 26 -16.90 9.37 9.05
CA SER A 26 -15.97 8.36 8.63
C SER A 26 -16.78 7.62 7.59
N ALA A 27 -16.43 7.83 6.33
CA ALA A 27 -16.61 6.78 5.37
C ALA A 27 -15.90 5.59 6.02
N GLN A 28 -16.62 4.86 6.88
CA GLN A 28 -16.51 3.44 7.01
C GLN A 28 -16.92 2.94 5.64
N THR A 29 -16.06 3.20 4.64
CA THR A 29 -15.82 2.29 3.55
C THR A 29 -15.58 1.01 4.30
N SER A 30 -16.63 0.21 4.44
CA SER A 30 -16.54 -1.16 4.89
C SER A 30 -15.37 -1.70 4.11
N ARG A 31 -14.21 -1.90 4.75
CA ARG A 31 -13.04 -2.45 4.09
C ARG A 31 -13.54 -3.79 3.58
N LEU A 32 -13.88 -3.83 2.29
CA LEU A 32 -14.52 -4.97 1.63
C LEU A 32 -13.68 -6.24 1.86
N GLY A 33 -12.41 -6.01 2.16
CA GLY A 33 -11.50 -6.84 2.93
C GLY A 33 -10.12 -6.20 2.79
N LYS A 34 -9.07 -6.99 2.96
CA LYS A 34 -7.69 -6.56 2.83
C LYS A 34 -6.94 -7.43 1.83
N LEU A 35 -6.21 -6.80 0.91
CA LEU A 35 -5.15 -7.44 0.15
C LEU A 35 -3.85 -7.42 0.96
N VAL A 36 -3.19 -8.56 1.06
CA VAL A 36 -1.86 -8.69 1.65
C VAL A 36 -0.94 -9.30 0.60
N VAL A 37 0.12 -8.58 0.24
CA VAL A 37 1.16 -9.07 -0.67
C VAL A 37 2.43 -9.31 0.13
N THR A 38 2.95 -10.53 0.09
CA THR A 38 4.19 -10.90 0.78
C THR A 38 5.14 -11.60 -0.15
N GLY A 39 6.43 -11.39 0.02
CA GLY A 39 7.46 -12.09 -0.74
C GLY A 39 8.86 -11.70 -0.30
N VAL A 40 9.85 -12.16 -1.08
CA VAL A 40 11.25 -11.81 -0.92
C VAL A 40 11.76 -11.24 -2.25
N VAL A 41 12.42 -10.10 -2.21
CA VAL A 41 13.03 -9.48 -3.40
C VAL A 41 14.45 -10.01 -3.58
N PRO A 42 14.78 -10.60 -4.74
CA PRO A 42 16.14 -11.02 -5.04
C PRO A 42 17.01 -9.84 -5.51
N CYS A 43 18.29 -9.87 -5.15
CA CYS A 43 19.34 -9.00 -5.68
C CYS A 43 20.02 -9.68 -6.88
N ASN A 44 19.35 -9.69 -8.04
CA ASN A 44 19.87 -10.28 -9.28
C ASN A 44 19.16 -9.71 -10.52
N THR A 45 19.74 -9.87 -11.70
CA THR A 45 19.23 -9.35 -12.99
C THR A 45 18.90 -10.48 -13.98
N GLY A 46 18.20 -11.51 -13.52
CA GLY A 46 17.76 -12.64 -14.34
C GLY A 46 16.29 -12.56 -14.77
N THR A 47 15.91 -13.47 -15.66
CA THR A 47 14.51 -13.85 -15.91
C THR A 47 14.21 -15.10 -15.08
N LEU A 48 13.08 -15.11 -14.34
CA LEU A 48 12.69 -16.23 -13.46
C LEU A 48 13.69 -16.47 -12.31
N ILE A 49 14.00 -15.41 -11.57
CA ILE A 49 14.92 -15.50 -10.44
C ILE A 49 14.31 -16.35 -9.32
N ASP A 50 14.97 -17.45 -8.96
CA ASP A 50 14.65 -18.21 -7.76
C ASP A 50 14.99 -17.39 -6.51
N ALA A 51 13.97 -16.82 -5.89
CA ALA A 51 14.13 -16.01 -4.67
C ALA A 51 14.72 -16.82 -3.49
N ALA A 52 14.68 -18.16 -3.56
CA ALA A 52 15.25 -19.04 -2.54
C ALA A 52 16.78 -19.17 -2.62
N THR A 53 17.36 -19.03 -3.81
CA THR A 53 18.81 -19.22 -4.05
C THR A 53 19.52 -17.93 -4.40
N SER A 54 18.77 -16.91 -4.82
CA SER A 54 19.32 -15.58 -5.09
C SER A 54 19.63 -14.82 -3.79
N PRO A 55 20.69 -14.01 -3.74
CA PRO A 55 20.92 -13.10 -2.63
C PRO A 55 19.71 -12.20 -2.40
N ALA A 56 19.42 -11.88 -1.15
CA ALA A 56 18.33 -10.97 -0.79
C ALA A 56 18.66 -9.51 -1.15
N PHE A 57 17.65 -8.71 -1.49
CA PHE A 57 17.77 -7.27 -1.65
C PHE A 57 17.20 -6.54 -0.41
N PRO A 58 18.06 -6.15 0.55
CA PRO A 58 17.64 -5.43 1.74
C PRO A 58 17.33 -3.95 1.46
N ASP A 59 16.47 -3.36 2.29
CA ASP A 59 16.16 -1.92 2.32
C ASP A 59 15.70 -1.35 0.96
N ALA A 60 15.10 -2.20 0.14
CA ALA A 60 14.59 -1.87 -1.19
C ALA A 60 13.15 -1.37 -1.09
N ASN A 61 12.88 -0.27 -1.80
CA ASN A 61 11.54 0.27 -1.94
C ASN A 61 10.75 -0.59 -2.94
N VAL A 62 9.62 -1.11 -2.48
CA VAL A 62 8.72 -1.97 -3.25
C VAL A 62 7.36 -1.30 -3.38
N GLU A 63 6.82 -1.29 -4.59
CA GLU A 63 5.56 -0.65 -4.92
C GLU A 63 4.63 -1.62 -5.61
N LEU A 64 3.39 -1.70 -5.11
CA LEU A 64 2.30 -2.33 -5.82
C LEU A 64 1.68 -1.29 -6.76
N ARG A 65 1.77 -1.53 -8.07
CA ARG A 65 1.24 -0.64 -9.09
C ARG A 65 0.11 -1.31 -9.86
N CYS A 66 -1.07 -0.71 -9.84
CA CYS A 66 -2.26 -1.19 -10.54
C CYS A 66 -2.74 -0.16 -11.56
N GLY A 67 -2.92 -0.56 -12.81
CA GLY A 67 -3.33 0.37 -13.87
C GLY A 67 -2.37 1.57 -14.04
N GLY A 68 -1.08 1.37 -13.75
CA GLY A 68 -0.05 2.41 -13.81
C GLY A 68 0.09 3.27 -12.55
N ASN A 69 -0.83 3.18 -11.58
CA ASN A 69 -0.79 3.98 -10.36
C ASN A 69 -0.26 3.17 -9.18
N VAL A 70 0.51 3.82 -8.29
CA VAL A 70 0.94 3.23 -7.02
C VAL A 70 -0.26 3.13 -6.09
N VAL A 71 -0.61 1.93 -5.67
CA VAL A 71 -1.75 1.69 -4.77
C VAL A 71 -1.32 1.35 -3.35
N ALA A 72 -0.10 0.83 -3.17
CA ALA A 72 0.52 0.57 -1.89
C ALA A 72 2.04 0.40 -2.08
N GLY A 73 2.80 0.53 -1.00
CA GLY A 73 4.24 0.35 -1.04
C GLY A 73 4.81 -0.02 0.32
N GLY A 74 6.09 -0.34 0.35
CA GLY A 74 6.83 -0.69 1.54
C GLY A 74 8.32 -0.78 1.29
N THR A 75 9.04 -1.23 2.31
CA THR A 75 10.49 -1.42 2.24
C THR A 75 10.81 -2.85 2.64
N THR A 76 11.73 -3.49 1.92
CA THR A 76 12.18 -4.84 2.27
C THR A 76 13.01 -4.80 3.55
N SER A 77 12.87 -5.84 4.37
CA SER A 77 13.70 -6.07 5.55
C SER A 77 15.10 -6.50 5.15
N ARG A 78 15.98 -6.70 6.14
CA ARG A 78 17.39 -7.09 5.97
C ARG A 78 17.58 -8.42 5.24
N ASN A 79 16.57 -9.29 5.27
CA ASN A 79 16.52 -10.56 4.55
C ASN A 79 15.81 -10.46 3.19
N GLY A 80 15.50 -9.25 2.71
CA GLY A 80 14.79 -9.01 1.45
C GLY A 80 13.28 -9.28 1.51
N SER A 81 12.73 -9.68 2.65
CA SER A 81 11.29 -9.92 2.78
C SER A 81 10.50 -8.63 2.88
N PHE A 82 9.28 -8.62 2.35
CA PHE A 82 8.35 -7.49 2.45
C PHE A 82 6.93 -7.98 2.71
N ALA A 83 6.11 -7.08 3.26
CA ALA A 83 4.67 -7.24 3.39
C ALA A 83 4.00 -5.89 3.07
N ILE A 84 3.09 -5.88 2.12
CA ILE A 84 2.33 -4.70 1.69
C ILE A 84 0.84 -4.99 1.89
N GLU A 85 0.10 -3.98 2.33
CA GLU A 85 -1.32 -4.06 2.59
C GLU A 85 -2.06 -3.04 1.71
N ALA A 86 -3.14 -3.47 1.06
CA ALA A 86 -4.00 -2.60 0.24
C ALA A 86 -5.47 -2.99 0.41
N ASP A 87 -6.39 -2.14 -0.05
CA ASP A 87 -7.83 -2.46 -0.03
C ASP A 87 -8.21 -3.51 -1.09
N LEU A 88 -9.28 -4.29 -0.85
CA LEU A 88 -9.74 -5.33 -1.79
C LEU A 88 -10.14 -4.82 -3.18
N THR A 89 -10.44 -3.53 -3.36
CA THR A 89 -10.64 -2.98 -4.70
C THR A 89 -9.39 -3.21 -5.57
N ASN A 90 -8.20 -3.13 -4.95
CA ASN A 90 -6.92 -3.44 -5.60
C ASN A 90 -6.66 -4.95 -5.70
N ALA A 91 -7.29 -5.79 -4.87
CA ALA A 91 -7.22 -7.24 -5.00
C ALA A 91 -7.87 -7.73 -6.30
N LEU A 92 -9.02 -7.16 -6.66
CA LEU A 92 -9.69 -7.50 -7.91
C LEU A 92 -8.83 -7.10 -9.11
N ALA A 93 -8.28 -5.87 -9.08
CA ALA A 93 -7.33 -5.39 -10.08
C ALA A 93 -6.09 -6.30 -10.21
N ALA A 94 -5.57 -6.79 -9.08
CA ALA A 94 -4.43 -7.70 -9.06
C ALA A 94 -4.76 -9.07 -9.66
N LEU A 95 -5.97 -9.58 -9.40
CA LEU A 95 -6.43 -10.86 -9.93
C LEU A 95 -6.65 -10.81 -11.45
N VAL A 96 -7.17 -9.71 -11.99
CA VAL A 96 -7.34 -9.54 -13.44
C VAL A 96 -6.03 -9.19 -14.17
N GLY A 97 -4.88 -9.26 -13.49
CA GLY A 97 -3.56 -9.07 -14.09
C GLY A 97 -3.19 -7.61 -14.37
N THR A 98 -3.93 -6.65 -13.82
CA THR A 98 -3.65 -5.21 -14.01
C THR A 98 -2.68 -4.63 -12.97
N CYS A 99 -2.27 -5.44 -11.99
CA CYS A 99 -1.28 -5.05 -11.00
C CYS A 99 0.05 -5.78 -11.18
N GLN A 100 1.12 -5.06 -10.91
CA GLN A 100 2.48 -5.57 -10.85
C GLN A 100 3.16 -5.00 -9.60
N LEU A 101 4.03 -5.81 -9.01
CA LEU A 101 4.97 -5.35 -8.00
C LEU A 101 6.22 -4.82 -8.71
N VAL A 102 6.68 -3.63 -8.36
CA VAL A 102 7.87 -2.98 -8.91
C VAL A 102 8.84 -2.64 -7.78
N VAL A 103 10.13 -2.87 -7.99
CA VAL A 103 11.20 -2.48 -7.08
C VAL A 103 11.88 -1.25 -7.65
N ASP A 104 11.62 -0.07 -7.09
CA ASP A 104 12.16 1.20 -7.59
C ASP A 104 13.60 1.45 -7.16
N THR A 105 14.10 0.71 -6.16
CA THR A 105 15.50 0.84 -5.75
C THR A 105 16.44 0.21 -6.79
N PRO A 106 17.45 0.97 -7.29
CA PRO A 106 18.44 0.45 -8.22
C PRO A 106 19.17 -0.79 -7.68
N LEU A 107 19.27 -1.84 -8.49
CA LEU A 107 19.99 -3.09 -8.14
C LEU A 107 21.47 -2.86 -7.79
N ALA A 108 22.08 -1.82 -8.35
CA ALA A 108 23.42 -1.37 -7.96
C ALA A 108 23.58 -1.13 -6.43
N LYS A 109 22.48 -0.85 -5.69
CA LYS A 109 22.50 -0.69 -4.23
C LYS A 109 22.75 -1.99 -3.48
N CYS A 110 22.33 -3.13 -4.02
CA CYS A 110 22.54 -4.43 -3.39
C CYS A 110 23.80 -5.12 -3.91
N ASN A 111 24.16 -4.90 -5.18
CA ASN A 111 25.42 -5.36 -5.75
C ASN A 111 25.88 -4.37 -6.83
N ALA A 112 27.04 -3.74 -6.62
CA ALA A 112 27.57 -2.69 -7.48
C ALA A 112 27.89 -3.14 -8.92
N SER A 113 27.98 -4.44 -9.18
CA SER A 113 28.15 -5.00 -10.53
C SER A 113 26.84 -5.08 -11.33
N LEU A 114 25.69 -4.83 -10.70
CA LEU A 114 24.38 -4.82 -11.36
C LEU A 114 24.03 -3.43 -11.91
N PRO A 115 23.12 -3.33 -12.90
CA PRO A 115 22.70 -2.06 -13.49
C PRO A 115 22.11 -1.10 -12.46
N ALA A 116 22.45 0.18 -12.61
CA ALA A 116 21.87 1.28 -11.83
C ALA A 116 20.55 1.82 -12.42
N ALA A 117 20.27 1.50 -13.69
CA ALA A 117 19.04 1.88 -14.39
C ALA A 117 18.18 0.65 -14.64
N GLY A 118 16.86 0.80 -14.54
CA GLY A 118 15.88 -0.28 -14.63
C GLY A 118 15.33 -0.69 -13.27
N ALA A 119 14.37 -1.62 -13.28
CA ALA A 119 13.66 -2.07 -12.08
C ALA A 119 13.36 -3.57 -12.15
N LEU A 120 13.24 -4.21 -10.99
CA LEU A 120 12.64 -5.54 -10.92
C LEU A 120 11.13 -5.41 -10.91
N ALA A 121 10.45 -6.20 -11.73
CA ALA A 121 9.00 -6.28 -11.75
C ALA A 121 8.53 -7.72 -11.60
N SER A 122 7.38 -7.91 -10.98
CA SER A 122 6.74 -9.21 -10.85
C SER A 122 5.22 -9.09 -10.96
N TYR A 123 4.60 -10.03 -11.67
CA TYR A 123 3.15 -10.22 -11.59
C TYR A 123 2.79 -10.86 -10.25
N LEU A 124 1.53 -10.73 -9.85
CA LEU A 124 1.05 -11.33 -8.62
C LEU A 124 0.28 -12.62 -8.91
N GLN A 125 0.46 -13.61 -8.04
CA GLN A 125 -0.29 -14.86 -8.03
C GLN A 125 -0.76 -15.19 -6.62
N GLY A 126 -1.86 -15.92 -6.50
CA GLY A 126 -2.38 -16.37 -5.21
C GLY A 126 -3.73 -17.06 -5.35
N SER A 127 -4.24 -17.56 -4.23
CA SER A 127 -5.50 -18.31 -4.17
C SER A 127 -6.67 -17.42 -3.75
N LEU A 128 -7.79 -17.54 -4.48
CA LEU A 128 -9.07 -16.90 -4.14
C LEU A 128 -9.68 -17.39 -2.82
N ALA A 129 -9.18 -18.48 -2.24
CA ALA A 129 -9.71 -19.03 -0.99
C ALA A 129 -9.75 -18.01 0.17
N GLY A 130 -8.78 -17.08 0.23
CA GLY A 130 -8.73 -16.05 1.26
C GLY A 130 -9.77 -14.92 1.10
N MET A 131 -10.34 -14.76 -0.10
CA MET A 131 -11.26 -13.66 -0.39
C MET A 131 -12.57 -13.79 0.41
N LEU A 132 -13.03 -15.01 0.66
CA LEU A 132 -14.22 -15.30 1.48
C LEU A 132 -14.01 -14.96 2.97
N GLY A 133 -12.75 -14.96 3.44
CA GLY A 133 -12.39 -14.59 4.80
C GLY A 133 -12.05 -13.11 4.97
N GLY A 134 -12.27 -12.28 3.95
CA GLY A 134 -11.95 -10.84 3.99
C GLY A 134 -10.46 -10.53 3.94
N VAL A 135 -9.58 -11.51 3.75
CA VAL A 135 -8.12 -11.31 3.59
C VAL A 135 -7.62 -12.08 2.38
N PHE A 136 -7.36 -11.36 1.30
CA PHE A 136 -6.81 -11.93 0.09
C PHE A 136 -5.28 -11.85 0.11
N ARG A 137 -4.62 -12.99 -0.11
CA ARG A 137 -3.16 -13.11 -0.02
C ARG A 137 -2.57 -13.38 -1.39
N LEU A 138 -1.63 -12.54 -1.80
CA LEU A 138 -0.89 -12.68 -3.04
C LEU A 138 0.62 -12.74 -2.76
N ALA A 139 1.34 -13.32 -3.71
CA ALA A 139 2.79 -13.36 -3.73
C ALA A 139 3.31 -13.05 -5.15
N PRO A 140 4.55 -12.59 -5.29
CA PRO A 140 5.21 -12.46 -6.60
C PRO A 140 5.20 -13.80 -7.35
N ALA A 141 4.89 -13.74 -8.65
CA ALA A 141 4.93 -14.89 -9.55
C ALA A 141 6.34 -15.23 -10.05
N GLY A 142 7.30 -14.34 -9.78
CA GLY A 142 8.67 -14.40 -10.26
C GLY A 142 9.11 -13.02 -10.68
N PHE A 143 10.35 -12.66 -10.38
CA PHE A 143 10.91 -11.35 -10.74
C PHE A 143 11.57 -11.42 -12.11
N SER A 144 11.40 -10.34 -12.87
CA SER A 144 12.13 -10.09 -14.09
C SER A 144 12.67 -8.67 -14.06
N PHE A 145 13.92 -8.52 -14.49
CA PHE A 145 14.52 -7.20 -14.65
C PHE A 145 13.99 -6.53 -15.93
N ARG A 146 13.58 -5.27 -15.82
CA ARG A 146 13.09 -4.45 -16.94
C ARG A 146 13.93 -3.19 -17.04
N MET A 147 14.52 -2.95 -18.21
CA MET A 147 15.00 -1.62 -18.56
C MET A 147 13.79 -0.70 -18.74
N ASN A 148 13.91 0.52 -18.21
CA ASN A 148 12.91 1.57 -18.31
C ASN A 148 13.23 2.47 -19.51
#